data_AF-A0A7J9PW89-F1
#
_entry.id   AF-A0A7J9PW89-F1
#
_cell.length_a   1.000
_cell.length_b   1.000
_cell.length_c   1.000
_cell.angle_alpha   90.00
_cell.angle_beta   90.00
_cell.angle_gamma   90.00
#
_symmetry.space_group_name_H-M   'P 1'
#
loop_
_entity.id
_entity.type
_entity.pdbx_description
1 polymer ?
#
loop_
_entity_poly.entity_id
_entity_poly.type
_entity_poly.pdbx_seq_one_letter_code
_entity_poly.pdbx_strand_id
1 'polypeptide(L)'
;MPEDTDLEFEKFKMYKNIAYAIVSSSILILAFVVYFIRSDLTNILSNSIINLLSFALAFFAIILSAMFYFESVKTSNKFYNDVNSFIRDMHEKIGRMEERFGKDLEYLGKIQSDMNGLLSDKTKKLNDAKQSETELKYKLEKTDDKVEKEKLRQELELKEREKQDLKCEVQKLNEINSELKSNRNKLAHPIPTAKPIYRNYGVYIPFNDNLSMDRKKLVGKIRNTISKLPVKQVSYSYDSIYPKNVRYGLDSILDPDSLNEVLKNAFEDANLENEIDIANIKIETHTII
;
A
#
# COMPACT_ATOMS: atom_id res chain seq x y z
N MET A 1 -51.06 -23.46 -114.93
CA MET A 1 -50.32 -24.18 -113.87
C MET A 1 -49.43 -23.18 -113.12
N PRO A 2 -49.83 -22.72 -111.93
CA PRO A 2 -48.96 -21.95 -111.02
C PRO A 2 -49.03 -22.44 -109.55
N GLU A 3 -49.36 -23.71 -109.29
CA GLU A 3 -49.73 -24.17 -107.93
C GLU A 3 -48.52 -24.64 -107.07
N ASP A 4 -47.36 -24.88 -107.68
CA ASP A 4 -46.16 -25.39 -106.98
C ASP A 4 -45.29 -24.29 -106.36
N THR A 5 -45.33 -23.05 -106.89
CA THR A 5 -44.46 -21.96 -106.44
C THR A 5 -44.88 -21.35 -105.10
N ASP A 6 -46.18 -21.38 -104.78
CA ASP A 6 -46.70 -20.81 -103.53
C ASP A 6 -46.40 -21.71 -102.33
N LEU A 7 -46.39 -23.04 -102.55
CA LEU A 7 -46.09 -24.03 -101.51
C LEU A 7 -44.61 -24.01 -101.09
N GLU A 8 -43.70 -23.78 -102.04
CA GLU A 8 -42.26 -23.63 -101.72
C GLU A 8 -41.95 -22.33 -100.98
N PHE A 9 -42.65 -21.23 -101.31
CA PHE A 9 -42.48 -19.95 -100.64
C PHE A 9 -42.95 -19.97 -99.18
N GLU A 10 -44.08 -20.62 -98.90
CA GLU A 10 -44.58 -20.83 -97.53
C GLU A 10 -43.61 -21.67 -96.68
N LYS A 11 -43.07 -22.76 -97.24
CA LYS A 11 -42.05 -23.57 -96.56
C LYS A 11 -40.79 -22.76 -96.25
N PHE A 12 -40.30 -21.97 -97.21
CA PHE A 12 -39.12 -21.10 -97.01
C PHE A 12 -39.34 -20.08 -95.88
N LYS A 13 -40.53 -19.47 -95.81
CA LYS A 13 -40.90 -18.54 -94.73
C LYS A 13 -40.98 -19.24 -93.36
N MET A 14 -41.49 -20.47 -93.33
CA MET A 14 -41.55 -21.30 -92.12
C MET A 14 -40.14 -21.67 -91.61
N TYR A 15 -39.24 -22.12 -92.48
CA TYR A 15 -37.86 -22.43 -92.11
C TYR A 15 -37.08 -21.22 -91.58
N LYS A 16 -37.29 -20.04 -92.18
CA LYS A 16 -36.68 -18.78 -91.72
C LYS A 16 -37.15 -18.39 -90.32
N ASN A 17 -38.44 -18.55 -90.01
CA ASN A 17 -38.98 -18.25 -88.68
C ASN A 17 -38.49 -19.24 -87.61
N ILE A 18 -38.37 -20.53 -87.94
CA ILE A 18 -37.81 -21.54 -87.04
C ILE A 18 -36.33 -21.23 -86.77
N ALA A 19 -35.55 -20.88 -87.81
CA ALA A 19 -34.16 -20.49 -87.65
C ALA A 19 -34.00 -19.26 -86.73
N TYR A 20 -34.83 -18.22 -86.88
CA TYR A 20 -34.80 -17.07 -85.97
C TYR A 20 -35.19 -17.41 -84.54
N ALA A 21 -36.15 -18.31 -84.32
CA ALA A 21 -36.55 -18.76 -82.99
C ALA A 21 -35.42 -19.53 -82.28
N ILE A 22 -34.67 -20.36 -83.02
CA ILE A 22 -33.53 -21.10 -82.46
C ILE A 22 -32.39 -20.14 -82.11
N VAL A 23 -32.09 -19.17 -82.98
CA VAL A 23 -31.03 -18.19 -82.74
C VAL A 23 -31.38 -17.27 -81.56
N SER A 24 -32.62 -16.78 -81.48
CA SER A 24 -33.06 -15.91 -80.37
C SER A 24 -33.09 -16.65 -79.04
N SER A 25 -33.54 -17.91 -79.02
CA SER A 25 -33.49 -18.77 -77.83
C SER A 25 -32.05 -19.02 -77.38
N SER A 26 -31.13 -19.28 -78.31
CA SER A 26 -29.71 -19.48 -78.00
C SER A 26 -29.06 -18.23 -77.39
N ILE A 27 -29.41 -17.04 -77.90
CA ILE A 27 -28.92 -15.77 -77.37
C ILE A 27 -29.47 -15.50 -75.95
N LEU A 28 -30.74 -15.81 -75.70
CA LEU A 28 -31.35 -15.64 -74.37
C LEU A 28 -30.73 -16.58 -73.34
N ILE A 29 -30.45 -17.84 -73.72
CA ILE A 29 -29.77 -18.80 -72.83
C ILE A 29 -28.35 -18.32 -72.53
N LEU A 30 -27.62 -17.82 -73.53
CA LEU A 30 -26.28 -17.27 -73.33
C LEU A 30 -26.30 -16.06 -72.38
N ALA A 31 -27.24 -15.13 -72.57
CA ALA A 31 -27.41 -13.96 -71.72
C ALA A 31 -27.75 -14.35 -70.27
N PHE A 32 -28.61 -15.35 -70.09
CA PHE A 32 -28.97 -15.86 -68.76
C PHE A 32 -27.78 -16.51 -68.05
N VAL A 33 -26.99 -17.32 -68.76
CA VAL A 33 -25.77 -17.94 -68.21
C VAL A 33 -24.75 -16.88 -67.80
N VAL A 34 -24.54 -15.85 -68.63
CA VAL A 34 -23.61 -14.75 -68.31
C VAL A 34 -24.09 -13.95 -67.09
N TYR A 35 -25.38 -13.68 -66.98
CA TYR A 35 -25.97 -12.99 -65.82
C TYR A 35 -25.81 -13.81 -64.53
N PHE A 36 -26.10 -15.11 -64.59
CA PHE A 36 -26.00 -16.02 -63.46
C PHE A 36 -24.56 -16.16 -62.95
N ILE A 37 -23.60 -16.36 -63.86
CA ILE A 37 -22.17 -16.40 -63.55
C ILE A 37 -21.71 -15.10 -62.88
N ARG A 38 -22.13 -13.93 -63.40
CA ARG A 38 -21.71 -12.64 -62.82
C ARG A 38 -22.27 -12.44 -61.41
N SER A 39 -23.54 -12.77 -61.17
CA SER A 39 -24.19 -12.61 -59.86
C SER A 39 -23.62 -13.54 -58.80
N ASP A 40 -23.50 -14.83 -59.08
CA ASP A 40 -23.16 -15.80 -58.02
C ASP A 40 -21.66 -15.89 -57.77
N LEU A 41 -20.80 -15.82 -58.80
CA LEU A 41 -19.35 -15.87 -58.56
C LEU A 41 -18.82 -14.63 -57.87
N THR A 42 -19.29 -13.42 -58.21
CA THR A 42 -18.79 -12.21 -57.53
C THR A 42 -19.27 -12.13 -56.08
N ASN A 43 -20.50 -12.57 -55.79
CA ASN A 43 -21.02 -12.60 -54.42
C ASN A 43 -20.39 -13.72 -53.57
N ILE A 44 -20.15 -14.91 -54.12
CA ILE A 44 -19.50 -16.00 -53.40
C ILE A 44 -18.02 -15.70 -53.16
N LEU A 45 -17.31 -15.16 -54.17
CA LEU A 45 -15.89 -14.83 -54.05
C LEU A 45 -15.67 -13.63 -53.11
N SER A 46 -16.50 -12.59 -53.19
CA SER A 46 -16.38 -11.42 -52.30
C SER A 46 -16.67 -11.79 -50.85
N ASN A 47 -17.74 -12.54 -50.60
CA ASN A 47 -18.10 -12.98 -49.24
C ASN A 47 -17.03 -13.92 -48.66
N SER A 48 -16.47 -14.82 -49.46
CA SER A 48 -15.40 -15.73 -49.00
C SER A 48 -14.12 -14.98 -48.65
N ILE A 49 -13.71 -13.98 -49.45
CA ILE A 49 -12.53 -13.15 -49.17
C ILE A 49 -12.75 -12.27 -47.94
N ILE A 50 -13.94 -11.67 -47.79
CA ILE A 50 -14.30 -10.87 -46.60
C ILE A 50 -14.30 -11.74 -45.34
N ASN A 51 -14.80 -12.98 -45.43
CA ASN A 51 -14.79 -13.93 -44.32
C ASN A 51 -13.36 -14.36 -43.96
N LEU A 52 -12.51 -14.63 -44.96
CA LEU A 52 -11.09 -14.95 -44.74
C LEU A 52 -10.36 -13.78 -44.08
N LEU A 53 -10.59 -12.55 -44.55
CA LEU A 53 -10.00 -11.34 -43.99
C LEU A 53 -10.49 -11.09 -42.55
N SER A 54 -11.79 -11.29 -42.29
CA SER A 54 -12.36 -11.18 -40.95
C SER A 54 -11.77 -12.22 -39.99
N PHE A 55 -11.56 -13.45 -40.47
CA PHE A 55 -10.89 -14.49 -39.71
C PHE A 55 -9.44 -14.09 -39.42
N ALA A 56 -8.68 -13.66 -40.43
CA ALA A 56 -7.31 -13.18 -40.24
C ALA A 56 -7.23 -12.03 -39.23
N LEU A 57 -8.14 -11.05 -39.31
CA LEU A 57 -8.21 -9.92 -38.39
C LEU A 57 -8.56 -10.38 -36.97
N ALA A 58 -9.46 -11.34 -36.81
CA ALA A 58 -9.79 -11.94 -35.53
C ALA A 58 -8.59 -12.66 -34.91
N PHE A 59 -7.82 -13.42 -35.70
CA PHE A 59 -6.58 -14.05 -35.23
C PHE A 59 -5.55 -13.02 -34.80
N PHE A 60 -5.36 -11.94 -35.57
CA PHE A 60 -4.48 -10.84 -35.20
C PHE A 60 -4.92 -10.18 -33.89
N ALA A 61 -6.22 -9.94 -33.70
CA ALA A 61 -6.75 -9.37 -32.46
C ALA A 61 -6.51 -10.28 -31.26
N ILE A 62 -6.72 -11.59 -31.40
CA ILE A 62 -6.45 -12.58 -30.33
C ILE A 62 -4.96 -12.59 -29.96
N ILE A 63 -4.07 -12.67 -30.95
CA ILE A 63 -2.62 -12.70 -30.72
C ILE A 63 -2.15 -11.39 -30.06
N LEU A 64 -2.62 -10.25 -30.56
CA LEU A 64 -2.25 -8.94 -30.02
C LEU A 64 -2.76 -8.77 -28.58
N SER A 65 -3.98 -9.22 -28.30
CA SER A 65 -4.54 -9.26 -26.94
C SER A 65 -3.69 -10.12 -25.99
N ALA A 66 -3.29 -11.32 -26.43
CA ALA A 66 -2.42 -12.19 -25.65
C ALA A 66 -1.04 -11.57 -25.39
N MET A 67 -0.43 -10.92 -26.40
CA MET A 67 0.84 -10.21 -26.24
C MET A 67 0.71 -9.05 -25.24
N PHE A 68 -0.34 -8.23 -25.36
CA PHE A 68 -0.57 -7.15 -24.40
C PHE A 68 -0.84 -7.65 -23.00
N TYR A 69 -1.57 -8.76 -22.84
CA TYR A 69 -1.78 -9.39 -21.55
C TYR A 69 -0.45 -9.79 -20.92
N PHE A 70 0.40 -10.54 -21.63
CA PHE A 70 1.68 -10.99 -21.08
C PHE A 70 2.63 -9.83 -20.74
N GLU A 71 2.72 -8.81 -21.60
CA GLU A 71 3.58 -7.67 -21.34
C GLU A 71 3.06 -6.82 -20.17
N SER A 72 1.73 -6.69 -20.05
CA SER A 72 1.09 -6.00 -18.92
C SER A 72 1.33 -6.75 -17.62
N VAL A 73 1.17 -8.08 -17.61
CA VAL A 73 1.46 -8.92 -16.42
C VAL A 73 2.93 -8.82 -16.02
N LYS A 74 3.85 -8.93 -16.98
CA LYS A 74 5.30 -8.81 -16.74
C LYS A 74 5.66 -7.44 -16.17
N THR A 75 5.14 -6.37 -16.76
CA THR A 75 5.38 -4.99 -16.32
C THR A 75 4.77 -4.74 -14.95
N SER A 76 3.54 -5.20 -14.72
CA SER A 76 2.83 -5.07 -13.45
C SER A 76 3.58 -5.80 -12.32
N ASN A 77 3.98 -7.06 -12.54
CA ASN A 77 4.78 -7.82 -11.57
C ASN A 77 6.11 -7.14 -11.25
N LYS A 78 6.80 -6.62 -12.27
CA LYS A 78 8.04 -5.86 -12.07
C LYS A 78 7.79 -4.58 -11.24
N PHE A 79 6.76 -3.81 -11.59
CA PHE A 79 6.38 -2.61 -10.86
C PHE A 79 6.05 -2.92 -9.38
N TYR A 80 5.30 -3.99 -9.11
CA TYR A 80 5.01 -4.41 -7.73
C TYR A 80 6.28 -4.78 -6.96
N ASN A 81 7.21 -5.52 -7.58
CA ASN A 81 8.49 -5.85 -6.97
C ASN A 81 9.33 -4.60 -6.68
N ASP A 82 9.40 -3.66 -7.62
CA ASP A 82 10.15 -2.41 -7.49
C ASP A 82 9.54 -1.53 -6.38
N VAL A 83 8.21 -1.41 -6.31
CA VAL A 83 7.50 -0.67 -5.26
C VAL A 83 7.71 -1.32 -3.90
N ASN A 84 7.62 -2.64 -3.80
CA ASN A 84 7.82 -3.35 -2.54
C ASN A 84 9.27 -3.23 -2.06
N SER A 85 10.24 -3.37 -2.98
CA SER A 85 11.67 -3.12 -2.72
C SER A 85 11.89 -1.69 -2.23
N PHE A 86 11.33 -0.70 -2.92
CA PHE A 86 11.42 0.71 -2.54
C PHE A 86 10.85 0.98 -1.15
N ILE A 87 9.67 0.43 -0.84
CA ILE A 87 9.03 0.57 0.48
C ILE A 87 9.90 -0.06 1.56
N ARG A 88 10.46 -1.25 1.32
CA ARG A 88 11.37 -1.92 2.27
C ARG A 88 12.63 -1.09 2.53
N ASP A 89 13.27 -0.60 1.47
CA ASP A 89 14.47 0.24 1.58
C ASP A 89 14.15 1.56 2.31
N MET A 90 12.97 2.13 2.08
CA MET A 90 12.50 3.32 2.78
C MET A 90 12.27 3.05 4.27
N HIS A 91 11.63 1.94 4.64
CA HIS A 91 11.47 1.54 6.04
C HIS A 91 12.82 1.30 6.73
N GLU A 92 13.78 0.68 6.05
CA GLU A 92 15.13 0.49 6.61
C GLU A 92 15.82 1.84 6.85
N LYS A 93 15.74 2.75 5.88
CA LYS A 93 16.30 4.11 6.03
C LYS A 93 15.63 4.88 7.17
N ILE A 94 14.31 4.77 7.30
CA ILE A 94 13.55 5.38 8.41
C ILE A 94 13.98 4.77 9.75
N GLY A 95 14.10 3.44 9.83
CA GLY A 95 14.57 2.76 11.05
C GLY A 95 15.99 3.19 11.45
N ARG A 96 16.92 3.30 10.49
CA ARG A 96 18.27 3.83 10.75
C ARG A 96 18.25 5.31 11.17
N MET A 97 17.34 6.12 10.62
CA MET A 97 17.15 7.50 11.05
C MET A 97 16.60 7.57 12.47
N GLU A 98 15.63 6.72 12.83
CA GLU A 98 15.09 6.61 14.19
C GLU A 98 16.16 6.21 15.20
N GLU A 99 17.02 5.24 14.86
CA GLU A 99 18.16 4.86 15.70
C GLU A 99 19.14 6.02 15.89
N ARG A 100 19.47 6.76 14.81
CA ARG A 100 20.35 7.94 14.89
C ARG A 100 19.74 9.04 15.74
N PHE A 101 18.47 9.39 15.53
CA PHE A 101 17.77 10.39 16.34
C PHE A 101 17.69 9.96 17.81
N GLY A 102 17.46 8.67 18.08
CA GLY A 102 17.51 8.12 19.43
C GLY A 102 18.86 8.36 20.10
N LYS A 103 19.97 8.02 19.42
CA LYS A 103 21.33 8.22 19.94
C LYS A 103 21.67 9.71 20.16
N ASP A 104 21.29 10.58 19.23
CA ASP A 104 21.52 12.01 19.36
C ASP A 104 20.72 12.61 20.53
N LEU A 105 19.46 12.18 20.73
CA LEU A 105 18.64 12.61 21.86
C LEU A 105 19.15 12.07 23.21
N GLU A 106 19.66 10.84 23.23
CA GLU A 106 20.31 10.26 24.41
C GLU A 106 21.58 11.05 24.77
N TYR A 107 22.42 11.33 23.78
CA TYR A 107 23.63 12.13 23.94
C TYR A 107 23.33 13.54 24.47
N LEU A 108 22.32 14.21 23.90
CA LEU A 108 21.85 15.51 24.42
C LEU A 108 21.36 15.41 25.86
N GLY A 109 20.70 14.30 26.22
CA GLY A 109 20.27 14.05 27.59
C GLY A 109 21.43 13.87 28.56
N LYS A 110 22.51 13.23 28.12
CA LYS A 110 23.74 13.10 28.91
C LYS A 110 24.42 14.45 29.12
N ILE A 111 24.58 15.26 28.07
CA ILE A 111 25.13 16.63 28.19
C ILE A 111 24.33 17.45 29.20
N GLN A 112 23.00 17.37 29.14
CA GLN A 112 22.15 18.08 30.09
C GLN A 112 22.35 17.60 31.53
N SER A 113 22.51 16.29 31.74
CA SER A 113 22.81 15.71 33.05
C SER A 113 24.15 16.21 33.60
N ASP A 114 25.20 16.16 32.79
CA ASP A 114 26.54 16.61 33.17
C ASP A 114 26.54 18.11 33.52
N MET A 115 25.80 18.92 32.75
CA MET A 115 25.66 20.34 33.01
C MET A 115 24.86 20.65 34.28
N ASN A 116 23.82 19.85 34.59
CA ASN A 116 23.12 19.94 35.87
C ASN A 116 24.05 19.63 37.05
N GLY A 117 24.96 18.66 36.89
CA GLY A 117 26.00 18.35 37.87
C GLY A 117 26.92 19.55 38.12
N LEU A 118 27.50 20.12 37.05
CA LEU A 118 28.36 21.31 37.13
C LEU A 118 27.64 22.51 37.77
N LEU A 119 26.37 22.72 37.43
CA LEU A 119 25.55 23.78 38.00
C LEU A 119 25.30 23.58 39.50
N SER A 120 25.03 22.34 39.93
CA SER A 120 24.87 21.99 41.34
C SER A 120 26.14 22.28 42.13
N ASP A 121 27.30 21.85 41.62
CA ASP A 121 28.59 22.06 42.29
C ASP A 121 28.96 23.53 42.40
N LYS A 122 28.76 24.33 41.34
CA LYS A 122 29.01 25.78 41.39
C LYS A 122 28.02 26.51 42.28
N THR A 123 26.78 26.06 42.35
CA THR A 123 25.76 26.63 43.25
C THR A 123 26.09 26.35 44.71
N LYS A 124 26.62 25.16 45.04
CA LYS A 124 27.17 24.85 46.36
C LYS A 124 28.31 25.80 46.73
N LYS A 125 29.33 25.92 45.86
CA LYS A 125 30.46 26.86 46.06
C LYS A 125 30.00 28.31 46.26
N LEU A 126 28.99 28.75 45.52
CA LEU A 126 28.40 30.08 45.68
C LEU A 126 27.72 30.25 47.05
N ASN A 127 27.04 29.22 47.55
CA ASN A 127 26.43 29.26 48.89
C ASN A 127 27.48 29.23 50.00
N ASP A 128 28.53 28.42 49.85
CA ASP A 128 29.66 28.39 50.79
C ASP A 128 30.37 29.76 50.84
N ALA A 129 30.56 30.41 49.69
CA ALA A 129 31.12 31.76 49.62
C ALA A 129 30.22 32.80 50.29
N LYS A 130 28.89 32.71 50.13
CA LYS A 130 27.93 33.59 50.84
C LYS A 130 27.99 33.41 52.34
N GLN A 131 28.09 32.17 52.82
CA GLN A 131 28.17 31.87 54.24
C GLN A 131 29.49 32.39 54.84
N SER A 132 30.61 32.16 54.15
CA SER A 132 31.92 32.70 54.53
C SER A 132 31.94 34.23 54.58
N GLU A 133 31.30 34.92 53.62
CA GLU A 133 31.15 36.37 53.64
C GLU A 133 30.34 36.85 54.86
N THR A 134 29.23 36.18 55.20
CA THR A 134 28.43 36.54 56.38
C THR A 134 29.20 36.34 57.69
N GLU A 135 30.01 35.29 57.79
CA GLU A 135 30.88 35.05 58.94
C GLU A 135 31.98 36.10 59.06
N LEU A 136 32.60 36.51 57.94
CA LEU A 136 33.59 37.58 57.90
C LEU A 136 32.98 38.95 58.26
N LYS A 137 31.77 39.28 57.76
CA LYS A 137 31.02 40.48 58.15
C LYS A 137 30.77 40.53 59.65
N TYR A 138 30.34 39.41 60.24
CA TYR A 138 30.12 39.30 61.67
C TYR A 138 31.41 39.46 62.50
N LYS A 139 32.52 38.83 62.07
CA LYS A 139 33.83 38.99 62.72
C LYS A 139 34.35 40.43 62.64
N LEU A 140 34.15 41.09 61.50
CA LEU A 140 34.53 42.50 61.31
C LEU A 140 33.76 43.44 62.26
N GLU A 141 32.49 43.15 62.53
CA GLU A 141 31.64 43.94 63.43
C GLU A 141 32.02 43.78 64.90
N LYS A 142 32.53 42.60 65.28
CA LYS A 142 32.98 42.27 66.65
C LYS A 142 34.43 42.64 66.99
N THR A 143 35.23 43.05 66.01
CA THR A 143 36.66 43.34 66.20
C THR A 143 36.89 44.84 66.41
N ASP A 144 37.52 45.18 67.54
CA ASP A 144 37.87 46.56 67.91
C ASP A 144 39.32 46.95 67.54
N ASP A 145 40.19 45.98 67.28
CA ASP A 145 41.57 46.23 66.86
C ASP A 145 41.63 46.71 65.40
N LYS A 146 42.17 47.91 65.20
CA LYS A 146 42.29 48.57 63.88
C LYS A 146 43.10 47.75 62.88
N VAL A 147 44.16 47.06 63.32
CA VAL A 147 45.04 46.31 62.41
C VAL A 147 44.37 45.02 61.93
N GLU A 148 43.66 44.34 62.82
CA GLU A 148 42.92 43.11 62.51
C GLU A 148 41.68 43.40 61.65
N LYS A 149 41.01 44.53 61.90
CA LYS A 149 39.86 45.00 61.12
C LYS A 149 40.22 45.32 59.67
N GLU A 150 41.41 45.87 59.41
CA GLU A 150 41.86 46.15 58.05
C GLU A 150 42.20 44.87 57.26
N LYS A 151 42.79 43.87 57.92
CA LYS A 151 43.03 42.54 57.31
C LYS A 151 41.71 41.85 56.94
N LEU A 152 40.73 41.87 57.85
CA LEU A 152 39.40 41.31 57.62
C LEU A 152 38.66 42.04 56.48
N ARG A 153 38.86 43.36 56.30
CA ARG A 153 38.32 44.12 55.16
C ARG A 153 38.89 43.65 53.83
N GLN A 154 40.20 43.45 53.74
CA GLN A 154 40.85 42.97 52.51
C GLN A 154 40.40 41.55 52.15
N GLU A 155 40.26 40.67 53.15
CA GLU A 155 39.75 39.32 52.95
C GLU A 155 38.28 39.31 52.51
N LEU A 156 37.47 40.21 53.06
CA LEU A 156 36.07 40.40 52.67
C LEU A 156 35.95 40.86 51.21
N GLU A 157 36.74 41.85 50.78
CA GLU A 157 36.72 42.33 49.39
C GLU A 157 37.10 41.23 48.40
N LEU A 158 38.10 40.40 48.73
CA LEU A 158 38.49 39.26 47.90
C LEU A 158 37.34 38.25 47.80
N LYS A 159 36.68 37.92 48.92
CA LYS A 159 35.53 37.00 48.93
C LYS A 159 34.30 37.55 48.20
N GLU A 160 34.04 38.86 48.29
CA GLU A 160 32.97 39.51 47.53
C GLU A 160 33.23 39.45 46.02
N ARG A 161 34.48 39.64 45.57
CA ARG A 161 34.86 39.44 44.15
C ARG A 161 34.67 37.99 43.70
N GLU A 162 35.19 37.02 44.45
CA GLU A 162 35.02 35.59 44.14
C GLU A 162 33.54 35.19 44.03
N LYS A 163 32.70 35.69 44.94
CA LYS A 163 31.25 35.49 44.90
C LYS A 163 30.61 36.11 43.68
N GLN A 164 31.03 37.32 43.29
CA GLN A 164 30.48 38.01 42.12
C GLN A 164 30.81 37.25 40.83
N ASP A 165 32.03 36.73 40.71
CA ASP A 165 32.47 35.89 39.59
C ASP A 165 31.70 34.57 39.53
N LEU A 166 31.57 33.86 40.66
CA LEU A 166 30.78 32.64 40.77
C LEU A 166 29.30 32.87 40.43
N LYS A 167 28.74 34.01 40.85
CA LYS A 167 27.36 34.38 40.53
C LYS A 167 27.17 34.59 39.03
N CYS A 168 28.10 35.28 38.37
CA CYS A 168 28.07 35.48 36.92
C CYS A 168 28.15 34.14 36.18
N GLU A 169 29.00 33.22 36.64
CA GLU A 169 29.17 31.91 36.02
C GLU A 169 27.95 31.01 36.19
N VAL A 170 27.36 30.97 37.40
CA VAL A 170 26.10 30.24 37.65
C VAL A 170 24.97 30.78 36.80
N GLN A 171 24.90 32.11 36.59
CA GLN A 171 23.89 32.70 35.71
C GLN A 171 24.05 32.25 34.26
N LYS A 172 25.28 32.31 33.71
CA LYS A 172 25.56 31.83 32.35
C LYS A 172 25.22 30.36 32.16
N LEU A 173 25.57 29.50 33.12
CA LEU A 173 25.25 28.08 33.05
C LEU A 173 23.75 27.81 33.12
N ASN A 174 23.00 28.58 33.90
CA ASN A 174 21.54 28.49 33.93
C ASN A 174 20.90 28.88 32.59
N GLU A 175 21.40 29.94 31.94
CA GLU A 175 20.95 30.36 30.61
C GLU A 175 21.17 29.24 29.58
N ILE A 176 22.39 28.72 29.49
CA ILE A 176 22.74 27.62 28.58
C ILE A 176 21.90 26.36 28.87
N ASN A 177 21.65 26.04 30.14
CA ASN A 177 20.80 24.90 30.52
C ASN A 177 19.34 25.08 30.15
N SER A 178 18.82 26.30 30.28
CA SER A 178 17.46 26.62 29.84
C SER A 178 17.30 26.49 28.32
N GLU A 179 18.31 26.93 27.55
CA GLU A 179 18.34 26.79 26.09
C GLU A 179 18.45 25.34 25.66
N LEU A 180 19.35 24.56 26.26
CA LEU A 180 19.49 23.13 25.97
C LEU A 180 18.20 22.37 26.28
N LYS A 181 17.51 22.69 27.38
CA LYS A 181 16.22 22.09 27.71
C LYS A 181 15.14 22.46 26.70
N SER A 182 15.09 23.72 26.26
CA SER A 182 14.16 24.19 25.23
C SER A 182 14.38 23.51 23.88
N ASN A 183 15.64 23.44 23.43
CA ASN A 183 16.01 22.81 22.17
C ASN A 183 15.74 21.30 22.20
N ARG A 184 16.04 20.63 23.32
CA ARG A 184 15.69 19.23 23.51
C ARG A 184 14.18 19.01 23.41
N ASN A 185 13.35 19.85 24.04
CA ASN A 185 11.90 19.70 23.99
C ASN A 185 11.34 19.89 22.57
N LYS A 186 11.92 20.80 21.79
CA LYS A 186 11.56 20.99 20.37
C LYS A 186 11.92 19.78 19.51
N LEU A 187 13.02 19.09 19.84
CA LEU A 187 13.50 17.90 19.12
C LEU A 187 12.83 16.61 19.61
N ALA A 188 12.35 16.59 20.85
CA ALA A 188 11.68 15.45 21.49
C ALA A 188 10.21 15.30 21.07
N HIS A 189 9.73 16.11 20.12
CA HIS A 189 8.46 15.78 19.47
C HIS A 189 8.59 14.41 18.85
N PRO A 190 7.72 13.45 19.22
CA PRO A 190 7.77 12.13 18.63
C PRO A 190 7.62 12.33 17.12
N ILE A 191 8.65 11.96 16.36
CA ILE A 191 8.48 11.60 14.96
C ILE A 191 7.28 10.66 14.99
N PRO A 192 6.18 10.93 14.25
CA PRO A 192 5.06 10.03 14.23
C PRO A 192 5.63 8.70 13.81
N THR A 193 5.78 7.78 14.77
CA THR A 193 6.23 6.43 14.50
C THR A 193 5.32 5.97 13.39
N ALA A 194 5.91 5.56 12.27
CA ALA A 194 5.15 5.03 11.16
C ALA A 194 4.37 3.85 11.74
N LYS A 195 3.12 4.10 12.15
CA LYS A 195 2.25 3.05 12.65
C LYS A 195 2.25 2.02 11.54
N PRO A 196 2.55 0.74 11.83
CA PRO A 196 2.47 -0.27 10.79
C PRO A 196 1.11 -0.10 10.11
N ILE A 197 1.14 0.05 8.79
CA ILE A 197 -0.08 0.25 8.00
C ILE A 197 -0.82 -1.08 8.07
N TYR A 198 -1.65 -1.23 9.10
CA TYR A 198 -2.55 -2.35 9.22
C TYR A 198 -3.54 -2.26 8.07
N ARG A 199 -3.54 -3.28 7.22
CA ARG A 199 -4.57 -3.42 6.19
C ARG A 199 -5.77 -4.10 6.84
N ASN A 200 -6.95 -3.53 6.61
CA ASN A 200 -8.19 -4.12 7.08
C ASN A 200 -8.66 -5.17 6.07
N TYR A 201 -8.65 -6.42 6.49
CA TYR A 201 -9.07 -7.56 5.70
C TYR A 201 -10.44 -8.03 6.17
N GLY A 202 -11.39 -8.15 5.24
CA GLY A 202 -12.59 -8.94 5.42
C GLY A 202 -12.28 -10.40 5.11
N VAL A 203 -12.23 -11.25 6.13
CA VAL A 203 -12.06 -12.69 5.98
C VAL A 203 -13.41 -13.38 6.04
N TYR A 204 -13.75 -14.08 4.97
CA TYR A 204 -14.98 -14.85 4.83
C TYR A 204 -14.66 -16.32 5.02
N ILE A 205 -15.29 -16.91 6.03
CA ILE A 205 -15.09 -18.31 6.42
C ILE A 205 -16.38 -19.07 6.10
N PRO A 206 -16.38 -19.89 5.04
CA PRO A 206 -17.54 -20.71 4.68
C PRO A 206 -17.68 -21.95 5.56
N PHE A 207 -18.91 -22.28 5.94
CA PHE A 207 -19.25 -23.51 6.64
C PHE A 207 -19.51 -24.66 5.66
N ASN A 208 -19.12 -25.87 6.07
CA ASN A 208 -19.54 -27.08 5.36
C ASN A 208 -21.06 -27.30 5.53
N ASP A 209 -21.67 -27.94 4.53
CA ASP A 209 -23.12 -28.21 4.55
C ASP A 209 -23.52 -29.23 5.64
N ASN A 210 -22.59 -30.12 6.01
CA ASN A 210 -22.80 -31.18 7.00
C ASN A 210 -22.01 -30.91 8.29
N LEU A 211 -22.44 -29.91 9.06
CA LEU A 211 -21.82 -29.57 10.34
C LEU A 211 -22.04 -30.67 11.38
N SER A 212 -20.99 -31.17 12.00
CA SER A 212 -21.11 -32.07 13.16
C SER A 212 -21.28 -31.28 14.46
N MET A 213 -20.90 -29.99 14.45
CA MET A 213 -20.94 -29.10 15.60
C MET A 213 -22.05 -28.04 15.47
N ASP A 214 -22.68 -27.69 16.60
CA ASP A 214 -23.60 -26.56 16.66
C ASP A 214 -22.91 -25.27 16.18
N ARG A 215 -23.56 -24.53 15.28
CA ARG A 215 -23.01 -23.31 14.65
C ARG A 215 -22.51 -22.28 15.66
N LYS A 216 -23.23 -22.09 16.77
CA LYS A 216 -22.83 -21.12 17.80
C LYS A 216 -21.53 -21.56 18.48
N LYS A 217 -21.38 -22.86 18.73
CA LYS A 217 -20.15 -23.43 19.27
C LYS A 217 -19.00 -23.37 18.26
N LEU A 218 -19.26 -23.66 16.99
CA LEU A 218 -18.28 -23.57 15.91
C LEU A 218 -17.74 -22.13 15.76
N VAL A 219 -18.61 -21.12 15.73
CA VAL A 219 -18.19 -19.71 15.67
C VAL A 219 -17.40 -19.28 16.91
N GLY A 220 -17.74 -19.80 18.09
CA GLY A 220 -16.93 -19.61 19.29
C GLY A 220 -15.52 -20.17 19.14
N LYS A 221 -15.38 -21.36 18.55
CA LYS A 221 -14.09 -22.02 18.31
C LYS A 221 -13.26 -21.30 17.25
N ILE A 222 -13.87 -20.85 16.16
CA ILE A 222 -13.23 -20.02 15.13
C ILE A 222 -12.71 -18.72 15.75
N ARG A 223 -13.55 -18.01 16.51
CA ARG A 223 -13.16 -16.77 17.19
C ARG A 223 -11.95 -16.97 18.11
N ASN A 224 -11.98 -18.02 18.94
CA ASN A 224 -10.87 -18.33 19.85
C ASN A 224 -9.57 -18.67 19.09
N THR A 225 -9.69 -19.30 17.92
CA THR A 225 -8.53 -19.62 17.07
C THR A 225 -7.94 -18.36 16.46
N ILE A 226 -8.79 -17.49 15.90
CA ILE A 226 -8.38 -16.19 15.34
C ILE A 226 -7.76 -15.28 16.41
N SER A 227 -8.27 -15.28 17.64
CA SER A 227 -7.72 -14.43 18.71
C SER A 227 -6.31 -14.82 19.16
N LYS A 228 -5.83 -16.03 18.80
CA LYS A 228 -4.46 -16.48 19.09
C LYS A 228 -3.48 -16.11 17.99
N LEU A 229 -3.97 -15.67 16.84
CA LEU A 229 -3.13 -15.25 15.71
C LEU A 229 -2.50 -13.88 16.00
N PRO A 230 -1.34 -13.57 15.39
CA PRO A 230 -0.69 -12.26 15.50
C PRO A 230 -1.40 -11.18 14.65
N VAL A 231 -2.74 -11.15 14.69
CA VAL A 231 -3.60 -10.20 13.97
C VAL A 231 -4.55 -9.53 14.96
N LYS A 232 -4.92 -8.27 14.70
CA LYS A 232 -5.87 -7.56 15.57
C LYS A 232 -7.28 -7.75 15.01
N GLN A 233 -8.13 -8.48 15.73
CA GLN A 233 -9.54 -8.63 15.36
C GLN A 233 -10.31 -7.34 15.69
N VAL A 234 -10.96 -6.74 14.70
CA VAL A 234 -11.66 -5.45 14.82
C VAL A 234 -13.17 -5.62 14.89
N SER A 235 -13.72 -6.61 14.16
CA SER A 235 -15.16 -6.84 14.11
C SER A 235 -15.50 -8.29 13.75
N TYR A 236 -16.70 -8.72 14.11
CA TYR A 236 -17.31 -9.95 13.62
C TYR A 236 -18.77 -9.67 13.26
N SER A 237 -19.23 -10.22 12.15
CA SER A 237 -20.65 -10.18 11.78
C SER A 237 -21.06 -11.50 11.18
N TYR A 238 -22.30 -11.91 11.47
CA TYR A 238 -22.98 -12.87 10.62
C TYR A 238 -23.39 -12.16 9.34
N ASP A 239 -23.14 -12.80 8.21
CA ASP A 239 -23.66 -12.31 6.96
C ASP A 239 -25.15 -12.68 6.89
N SER A 240 -26.03 -11.69 7.04
CA SER A 240 -27.48 -11.90 6.95
C SER A 240 -27.92 -12.28 5.53
N ILE A 241 -27.08 -12.02 4.53
CA ILE A 241 -27.33 -12.32 3.12
C ILE A 241 -26.83 -13.73 2.78
N TYR A 242 -25.74 -14.18 3.43
CA TYR A 242 -25.19 -15.53 3.25
C TYR A 242 -25.11 -16.28 4.60
N PRO A 243 -26.18 -16.99 5.01
CA PRO A 243 -26.23 -17.67 6.32
C PRO A 243 -25.24 -18.84 6.45
N LYS A 244 -24.43 -19.11 5.42
CA LYS A 244 -23.39 -20.15 5.41
C LYS A 244 -21.99 -19.62 5.71
N ASN A 245 -21.82 -18.31 5.87
CA ASN A 245 -20.51 -17.70 6.06
C ASN A 245 -20.44 -16.89 7.35
N VAL A 246 -19.24 -16.78 7.91
CA VAL A 246 -18.94 -15.78 8.94
C VAL A 246 -17.87 -14.84 8.43
N ARG A 247 -18.05 -13.55 8.70
CA ARG A 247 -17.13 -12.51 8.31
C ARG A 247 -16.39 -11.97 9.53
N TYR A 248 -15.07 -11.93 9.42
CA TYR A 248 -14.15 -11.33 10.40
C TYR A 248 -13.44 -10.13 9.77
N GLY A 249 -13.42 -9.00 10.49
CA GLY A 249 -12.55 -7.87 10.16
C GLY A 249 -11.23 -8.03 10.89
N LEU A 250 -10.14 -8.25 10.16
CA LEU A 250 -8.79 -8.44 10.69
C LEU A 250 -7.86 -7.33 10.23
N ASP A 251 -7.21 -6.68 11.18
CA ASP A 251 -6.10 -5.77 10.92
C ASP A 251 -4.80 -6.59 10.96
N SER A 252 -4.13 -6.70 9.80
CA SER A 252 -2.89 -7.45 9.67
C SER A 252 -1.83 -6.69 8.87
N ILE A 253 -0.57 -6.94 9.20
CA ILE A 253 0.61 -6.47 8.47
C ILE A 253 0.98 -7.46 7.34
N LEU A 254 0.46 -8.68 7.42
CA LEU A 254 0.67 -9.72 6.41
C LEU A 254 -0.06 -9.37 5.11
N ASP A 255 0.52 -9.75 3.98
CA ASP A 255 -0.17 -9.76 2.69
C ASP A 255 -1.29 -10.83 2.68
N PRO A 256 -2.25 -10.77 1.72
CA PRO A 256 -3.39 -11.68 1.67
C PRO A 256 -2.99 -13.17 1.61
N ASP A 257 -1.93 -13.52 0.90
CA ASP A 257 -1.54 -14.92 0.69
C ASP A 257 -0.93 -15.48 1.98
N SER A 258 -0.03 -14.73 2.60
CA SER A 258 0.53 -15.06 3.92
C SER A 258 -0.55 -15.14 5.00
N LEU A 259 -1.53 -14.24 4.99
CA LEU A 259 -2.66 -14.28 5.92
C LEU A 259 -3.53 -15.52 5.70
N ASN A 260 -3.75 -15.91 4.45
CA ASN A 260 -4.49 -17.12 4.10
C ASN A 260 -3.78 -18.37 4.64
N GLU A 261 -2.49 -18.50 4.39
CA GLU A 261 -1.70 -19.65 4.87
C GLU A 261 -1.72 -19.77 6.40
N VAL A 262 -1.54 -18.65 7.12
CA VAL A 262 -1.61 -18.60 8.58
C VAL A 262 -3.00 -19.03 9.10
N LEU A 263 -4.08 -18.59 8.43
CA LEU A 263 -5.43 -18.99 8.79
C LEU A 263 -5.70 -20.48 8.54
N LYS A 264 -5.24 -21.01 7.40
CA LYS A 264 -5.37 -22.43 7.06
C LYS A 264 -4.71 -23.29 8.13
N ASN A 265 -3.43 -23.05 8.39
CA ASN A 265 -2.67 -23.80 9.39
C ASN A 265 -3.33 -23.73 10.78
N ALA A 266 -3.81 -22.55 11.18
CA ALA A 266 -4.47 -22.39 12.48
C ALA A 266 -5.82 -23.13 12.58
N PHE A 267 -6.58 -23.25 11.48
CA PHE A 267 -7.84 -23.99 11.47
C PHE A 267 -7.62 -25.50 11.38
N GLU A 268 -6.59 -25.95 10.68
CA GLU A 268 -6.12 -27.35 10.67
C GLU A 268 -5.67 -27.77 12.07
N ASP A 269 -4.80 -26.99 12.73
CA ASP A 269 -4.36 -27.22 14.11
C ASP A 269 -5.53 -27.25 15.12
N ALA A 270 -6.60 -26.50 14.84
CA ALA A 270 -7.81 -26.47 15.65
C ALA A 270 -8.79 -27.63 15.36
N ASN A 271 -8.47 -28.54 14.43
CA ASN A 271 -9.34 -29.59 13.91
C ASN A 271 -10.69 -29.03 13.45
N LEU A 272 -10.66 -28.03 12.56
CA LEU A 272 -11.86 -27.39 11.98
C LEU A 272 -12.11 -27.76 10.51
N GLU A 273 -11.23 -28.55 9.89
CA GLU A 273 -11.31 -28.99 8.49
C GLU A 273 -12.64 -29.66 8.11
N ASN A 274 -13.25 -30.38 9.05
CA ASN A 274 -14.53 -31.06 8.81
C ASN A 274 -15.74 -30.12 8.90
N GLU A 275 -15.59 -28.94 9.51
CA GLU A 275 -16.69 -27.99 9.78
C GLU A 275 -16.64 -26.76 8.86
N ILE A 276 -15.47 -26.45 8.29
CA ILE A 276 -15.18 -25.25 7.52
C ILE A 276 -14.58 -25.66 6.18
N ASP A 277 -14.99 -24.98 5.11
CA ASP A 277 -14.36 -25.16 3.81
C ASP A 277 -13.10 -24.27 3.71
N ILE A 278 -11.99 -24.81 4.22
CA ILE A 278 -10.69 -24.13 4.30
C ILE A 278 -10.18 -23.73 2.91
N ALA A 279 -10.50 -24.51 1.87
CA ALA A 279 -10.09 -24.24 0.50
C ALA A 279 -10.76 -22.97 -0.07
N ASN A 280 -11.96 -22.65 0.41
CA ASN A 280 -12.78 -21.54 -0.06
C ASN A 280 -12.80 -20.33 0.89
N ILE A 281 -11.84 -20.22 1.81
CA ILE A 281 -11.65 -19.00 2.60
C ILE A 281 -11.30 -17.84 1.65
N LYS A 282 -12.10 -16.77 1.70
CA LYS A 282 -11.92 -15.58 0.86
C LYS A 282 -11.44 -14.41 1.71
N ILE A 283 -10.37 -13.76 1.28
CA ILE A 283 -9.83 -12.56 1.92
C ILE A 283 -10.05 -11.37 1.00
N GLU A 284 -10.82 -10.39 1.46
CA GLU A 284 -11.09 -9.15 0.73
C GLU A 284 -10.42 -7.98 1.42
N THR A 285 -9.57 -7.25 0.71
CA THR A 285 -9.02 -5.98 1.18
C THR A 285 -10.13 -4.93 1.21
N HIS A 286 -10.49 -4.44 2.39
CA HIS A 286 -11.35 -3.27 2.50
C HIS A 286 -10.47 -2.03 2.56
N THR A 287 -10.40 -1.31 1.45
CA THR A 287 -9.82 0.05 1.43
C THR A 287 -10.81 0.94 2.17
N ILE A 288 -10.52 1.26 3.44
CA ILE A 288 -11.16 2.40 4.10
C ILE A 288 -10.57 3.63 3.40
N ILE A 289 -11.37 4.28 2.55
CA ILE A 289 -11.09 5.63 2.05
C ILE A 289 -11.32 6.60 3.22
#